data_AF-A0A5J4WLR5-F1
#
_entry.id   AF-A0A5J4WLR5-F1
#
_cell.length_a   1.000
_cell.length_b   1.000
_cell.length_c   1.000
_cell.angle_alpha   90.00
_cell.angle_beta   90.00
_cell.angle_gamma   90.00
#
_symmetry.space_group_name_H-M   'P 1'
#
loop_
_entity.id
_entity.type
_entity.pdbx_description
1 polymer ?
#
loop_
_entity_poly.entity_id
_entity_poly.type
_entity_poly.pdbx_seq_one_letter_code
_entity_poly.pdbx_strand_id
1 'polypeptide(L)'
;MQKINTFERGYTQLYTGNGKGKTTAALGLGIRALGAGLRVYIAQFLKGRDTSELNFFKQMKQIGYPIEIEQCGSPDFVYDLPSESVKQSTAEQIRKIHELFSLCHCNEQGRCTCPYDVFILDEAIVCCTIIGMSEKDVLKDSDINKVGVQHEIDDEIQKKQILEQSGIELDLLELIRIKPKHVELILTGRGASNQLIEASDLVTEMCEVKHYYNTQKVTARIGIEI
;
A
#
# COMPACT_ATOMS: atom_id res chain seq x y z
N MET A 1 -25.14 -9.43 15.83
CA MET A 1 -25.82 -9.70 14.55
C MET A 1 -24.73 -9.73 13.47
N GLN A 2 -24.43 -10.89 12.89
CA GLN A 2 -23.40 -10.99 11.84
C GLN A 2 -23.89 -10.20 10.61
N LYS A 3 -23.19 -9.13 10.24
CA LYS A 3 -23.53 -8.35 9.05
C LYS A 3 -23.19 -9.18 7.80
N ILE A 4 -24.25 -9.46 7.05
CA ILE A 4 -24.31 -10.08 5.74
C ILE A 4 -23.84 -9.03 4.72
N ASN A 5 -22.94 -9.37 3.78
CA ASN A 5 -22.49 -8.54 2.64
C ASN A 5 -22.78 -7.04 2.77
N THR A 6 -21.79 -6.26 3.20
CA THR A 6 -21.96 -4.80 3.19
C THR A 6 -22.07 -4.28 1.76
N PHE A 7 -21.15 -4.71 0.89
CA PHE A 7 -21.09 -4.26 -0.50
C PHE A 7 -21.49 -5.38 -1.46
N GLU A 8 -22.29 -5.04 -2.47
CA GLU A 8 -22.57 -5.94 -3.60
C GLU A 8 -21.29 -6.19 -4.42
N ARG A 9 -20.47 -5.14 -4.58
CA ARG A 9 -19.11 -5.18 -5.11
C ARG A 9 -18.27 -4.15 -4.36
N GLY A 10 -17.10 -4.56 -3.90
CA GLY A 10 -16.05 -3.67 -3.42
C GLY A 10 -15.02 -3.39 -4.51
N TYR A 11 -14.52 -2.17 -4.55
CA TYR A 11 -13.65 -1.67 -5.61
C TYR A 11 -12.22 -1.51 -5.11
N THR A 12 -11.28 -1.38 -6.07
CA THR A 12 -9.90 -1.00 -5.82
C THR A 12 -9.70 0.47 -6.12
N GLN A 13 -9.30 1.24 -5.10
CA GLN A 13 -8.97 2.66 -5.23
C GLN A 13 -7.47 2.88 -5.06
N LEU A 14 -6.89 3.70 -5.93
CA LEU A 14 -5.47 4.01 -5.97
C LEU A 14 -5.26 5.51 -5.78
N TYR A 15 -4.64 5.91 -4.67
CA TYR A 15 -4.29 7.29 -4.37
C TYR A 15 -2.79 7.50 -4.52
N THR A 16 -2.39 8.09 -5.65
CA THR A 16 -0.98 8.29 -6.02
C THR A 16 -0.63 9.77 -6.26
N GLY A 17 0.52 10.05 -6.84
CA GLY A 17 0.99 11.40 -7.15
C GLY A 17 1.84 12.05 -6.07
N ASN A 18 2.46 13.17 -6.42
CA ASN A 18 3.47 13.81 -5.58
C ASN A 18 2.94 14.78 -4.51
N GLY A 19 1.68 15.16 -4.62
CA GLY A 19 0.99 16.05 -3.69
C GLY A 19 0.67 15.41 -2.34
N LYS A 20 0.48 16.28 -1.35
CA LYS A 20 -0.03 15.91 -0.03
C LYS A 20 -1.52 15.53 -0.14
N GLY A 21 -1.92 14.50 0.60
CA GLY A 21 -3.35 14.16 0.77
C GLY A 21 -3.72 12.69 0.52
N LYS A 22 -2.81 11.87 -0.05
CA LYS A 22 -3.06 10.45 -0.35
C LYS A 22 -3.51 9.64 0.88
N THR A 23 -2.66 9.57 1.90
CA THR A 23 -2.95 8.90 3.17
C THR A 23 -4.17 9.51 3.86
N THR A 24 -4.26 10.84 3.93
CA THR A 24 -5.39 11.52 4.58
C THR A 24 -6.73 11.17 3.92
N ALA A 25 -6.79 11.09 2.58
CA ALA A 25 -7.98 10.67 1.86
C ALA A 25 -8.36 9.21 2.17
N ALA A 26 -7.38 8.30 2.16
CA ALA A 26 -7.60 6.89 2.49
C ALA A 26 -8.10 6.69 3.92
N LEU A 27 -7.45 7.33 4.91
CA LEU A 27 -7.86 7.25 6.30
C LEU A 27 -9.22 7.91 6.55
N GLY A 28 -9.54 9.00 5.82
CA GLY A 28 -10.87 9.61 5.84
C GLY A 28 -11.97 8.66 5.35
N LEU A 29 -11.70 7.84 4.33
CA LEU A 29 -12.59 6.76 3.93
C LEU A 29 -12.73 5.68 5.00
N GLY A 30 -11.64 5.31 5.67
CA GLY A 30 -11.67 4.39 6.81
C GLY A 30 -12.59 4.90 7.92
N ILE A 31 -12.49 6.19 8.28
CA ILE A 31 -13.38 6.81 9.28
C ILE A 31 -14.84 6.78 8.81
N ARG A 32 -15.11 7.07 7.52
CA ARG A 32 -16.46 6.98 6.95
C ARG A 32 -17.02 5.56 7.04
N ALA A 33 -16.21 4.56 6.72
CA ALA A 33 -16.59 3.15 6.80
C ALA A 33 -16.90 2.75 8.26
N LEU A 34 -16.06 3.13 9.22
CA LEU A 34 -16.31 2.92 10.64
C LEU A 34 -17.61 3.59 11.10
N GLY A 35 -17.88 4.82 10.65
CA GLY A 35 -19.12 5.54 10.94
C GLY A 35 -20.38 4.84 10.40
N ALA A 36 -20.26 4.10 9.30
CA ALA A 36 -21.32 3.23 8.76
C ALA A 36 -21.39 1.85 9.47
N GLY A 37 -20.55 1.64 10.49
CA GLY A 37 -20.45 0.39 11.24
C GLY A 37 -19.84 -0.75 10.42
N LEU A 38 -18.90 -0.42 9.53
CA LEU A 38 -18.10 -1.38 8.76
C LEU A 38 -16.79 -1.64 9.47
N ARG A 39 -16.16 -2.76 9.13
CA ARG A 39 -14.92 -3.23 9.74
C ARG A 39 -13.75 -2.83 8.86
N VAL A 40 -12.75 -2.19 9.44
CA VAL A 40 -11.64 -1.60 8.69
C VAL A 40 -10.32 -2.23 9.10
N TYR A 41 -9.53 -2.62 8.12
CA TYR A 41 -8.15 -3.06 8.30
C TYR A 41 -7.22 -2.02 7.70
N ILE A 42 -6.21 -1.59 8.45
CA ILE A 42 -5.20 -0.62 8.01
C ILE A 42 -3.82 -1.25 8.17
N ALA A 43 -3.09 -1.40 7.06
CA ALA A 43 -1.66 -1.71 7.09
C ALA A 43 -0.89 -0.49 6.60
N GLN A 44 0.04 0.02 7.41
CA GLN A 44 0.91 1.11 7.02
C GLN A 44 2.32 0.59 6.73
N PHE A 45 2.75 0.78 5.49
CA PHE A 45 4.06 0.38 5.01
C PHE A 45 5.07 1.53 5.17
N LEU A 46 6.35 1.19 5.26
CA LEU A 46 7.47 2.12 5.51
C LEU A 46 7.32 2.97 6.80
N LYS A 47 6.52 2.51 7.76
CA LYS A 47 6.31 3.19 9.05
C LYS A 47 6.75 2.28 10.18
N GLY A 48 7.62 2.80 11.05
CA GLY A 48 8.00 2.15 12.31
C GLY A 48 8.05 3.13 13.48
N ARG A 49 7.44 4.31 13.31
CA ARG A 49 7.34 5.36 14.34
C ARG A 49 5.88 5.59 14.73
N ASP A 50 5.68 6.08 15.94
CA ASP A 50 4.37 6.55 16.37
C ASP A 50 3.90 7.69 15.45
N THR A 51 2.66 7.59 15.00
CA THR A 51 1.97 8.60 14.21
C THR A 51 0.67 8.98 14.91
N SER A 52 0.21 10.20 14.70
CA SER A 52 -1.06 10.66 15.27
C SER A 52 -2.23 9.76 14.86
N GLU A 53 -2.23 9.26 13.62
CA GLU A 53 -3.26 8.37 13.10
C GLU A 53 -3.20 6.97 13.74
N LEU A 54 -2.00 6.40 13.95
CA LEU A 54 -1.84 5.14 14.68
C LEU A 54 -2.42 5.24 16.09
N ASN A 55 -2.11 6.33 16.80
CA ASN A 55 -2.60 6.57 18.15
C ASN A 55 -4.13 6.71 18.18
N PHE A 56 -4.70 7.44 17.22
CA PHE A 56 -6.14 7.58 17.10
C PHE A 56 -6.83 6.24 16.87
N PHE A 57 -6.39 5.45 15.89
CA PHE A 57 -7.06 4.19 15.57
C PHE A 57 -6.85 3.10 16.62
N LYS A 58 -5.72 3.08 17.34
CA LYS A 58 -5.55 2.24 18.54
C LYS A 58 -6.57 2.58 19.62
N GLN A 59 -6.82 3.87 19.88
CA GLN A 59 -7.87 4.30 20.83
C GLN A 59 -9.26 3.90 20.35
N MET A 60 -9.56 4.08 19.06
CA MET A 60 -10.85 3.64 18.48
C MET A 60 -11.08 2.14 18.67
N LYS A 61 -10.05 1.31 18.43
CA LYS A 61 -10.09 -0.13 18.69
C LYS A 61 -10.39 -0.44 20.17
N GLN A 62 -9.73 0.27 21.10
CA GLN A 62 -9.91 0.07 22.54
C GLN A 62 -11.34 0.37 23.01
N ILE A 63 -12.00 1.36 22.42
CA ILE A 63 -13.40 1.69 22.74
C ILE A 63 -14.42 0.86 21.94
N GLY A 64 -13.97 -0.16 21.20
CA GLY A 64 -14.83 -1.15 20.57
C GLY A 64 -15.19 -0.89 19.11
N TYR A 65 -14.57 0.09 18.44
CA TYR A 65 -14.72 0.19 16.98
C TYR A 65 -14.05 -1.01 16.31
N PRO A 66 -14.66 -1.56 15.25
CA PRO A 66 -14.12 -2.72 14.56
C PRO A 66 -13.01 -2.31 13.58
N ILE A 67 -11.87 -1.90 14.13
CA ILE A 67 -10.69 -1.52 13.38
C ILE A 67 -9.46 -2.29 13.84
N GLU A 68 -8.64 -2.68 12.89
CA GLU A 68 -7.28 -3.13 13.11
C GLU A 68 -6.31 -2.20 12.40
N ILE A 69 -5.20 -1.86 13.05
CA ILE A 69 -4.16 -1.04 12.46
C ILE A 69 -2.78 -1.60 12.82
N GLU A 70 -1.95 -1.77 11.80
CA GLU A 70 -0.61 -2.35 11.91
C GLU A 70 0.37 -1.54 11.07
N GLN A 71 1.64 -1.59 11.46
CA GLN A 71 2.72 -0.93 10.75
C GLN A 71 3.84 -1.93 10.45
N CYS A 72 4.45 -1.80 9.28
CA CYS A 72 5.71 -2.45 8.94
C CYS A 72 6.69 -1.43 8.35
N GLY A 73 7.98 -1.65 8.56
CA GLY A 73 9.03 -0.74 8.13
C GLY A 73 9.93 -0.27 9.27
N SER A 74 10.58 0.87 9.07
CA SER A 74 11.58 1.44 9.98
C SER A 74 11.04 2.72 10.64
N PRO A 75 11.48 3.04 11.88
CA PRO A 75 11.26 4.38 12.45
C PRO A 75 11.91 5.49 11.64
N ASP A 76 12.97 5.18 10.90
CA ASP A 76 13.70 6.11 10.05
C ASP A 76 13.11 6.18 8.65
N PHE A 77 13.24 7.35 8.01
CA PHE A 77 12.91 7.48 6.59
C PHE A 77 13.82 6.58 5.76
N VAL A 78 13.20 5.72 4.96
CA VAL A 78 13.90 4.85 4.01
C VAL A 78 14.29 5.70 2.80
N TYR A 79 15.44 6.36 2.87
CA TYR A 79 16.11 7.00 1.71
C TYR A 79 17.16 6.10 1.07
N ASP A 80 17.65 5.13 1.84
CA ASP A 80 18.60 4.10 1.42
C ASP A 80 17.87 2.78 1.12
N LEU A 81 18.58 1.81 0.57
CA LEU A 81 18.05 0.46 0.35
C LEU A 81 17.44 -0.09 1.64
N PRO A 82 16.22 -0.66 1.56
CA PRO A 82 15.54 -1.18 2.74
C PRO A 82 16.35 -2.32 3.35
N SER A 83 16.53 -2.28 4.67
CA SER A 83 17.19 -3.37 5.40
C SER A 83 16.40 -4.67 5.26
N GLU A 84 17.06 -5.82 5.40
CA GLU A 84 16.41 -7.14 5.33
C GLU A 84 15.23 -7.26 6.31
N SER A 85 15.29 -6.60 7.47
CA SER A 85 14.19 -6.52 8.43
C SER A 85 12.95 -5.79 7.86
N VAL A 86 13.15 -4.70 7.12
CA VAL A 86 12.07 -3.98 6.44
C VAL A 86 11.47 -4.85 5.33
N LYS A 87 12.30 -5.57 4.57
CA LYS A 87 11.83 -6.51 3.53
C LYS A 87 10.99 -7.63 4.14
N GLN A 88 11.50 -8.25 5.21
CA GLN A 88 10.83 -9.35 5.90
C GLN A 88 9.49 -8.91 6.49
N SER A 89 9.46 -7.82 7.25
CA SER A 89 8.21 -7.31 7.85
C SER A 89 7.18 -6.91 6.79
N THR A 90 7.63 -6.39 5.64
CA THR A 90 6.74 -6.11 4.51
C THR A 90 6.16 -7.40 3.92
N ALA A 91 6.99 -8.41 3.66
CA ALA A 91 6.53 -9.70 3.15
C ALA A 91 5.56 -10.40 4.13
N GLU A 92 5.80 -10.30 5.43
CA GLU A 92 4.90 -10.80 6.47
C GLU A 92 3.56 -10.05 6.47
N GLN A 93 3.58 -8.73 6.32
CA GLN A 93 2.37 -7.90 6.24
C GLN A 93 1.52 -8.26 5.00
N ILE A 94 2.16 -8.44 3.83
CA ILE A 94 1.48 -8.91 2.61
C ILE A 94 0.89 -10.30 2.80
N ARG A 95 1.66 -11.25 3.33
CA ARG A 95 1.18 -12.62 3.62
C ARG A 95 -0.05 -12.60 4.53
N LYS A 96 -0.04 -11.77 5.57
CA LYS A 96 -1.19 -11.62 6.47
C LYS A 96 -2.43 -11.12 5.73
N ILE A 97 -2.29 -10.19 4.79
CA ILE A 97 -3.41 -9.71 3.98
C ILE A 97 -3.97 -10.84 3.10
N HIS A 98 -3.11 -11.64 2.48
CA HIS A 98 -3.53 -12.85 1.76
C HIS A 98 -4.32 -13.81 2.65
N GLU A 99 -3.82 -14.05 3.87
CA GLU A 99 -4.52 -14.89 4.86
C GLU A 99 -5.90 -14.32 5.19
N LEU A 100 -5.98 -13.01 5.47
CA LEU A 100 -7.26 -12.34 5.75
C LEU A 100 -8.24 -12.44 4.59
N PHE A 101 -7.79 -12.33 3.34
CA PHE A 101 -8.62 -12.54 2.15
C PHE A 101 -9.10 -13.99 2.03
N SER A 102 -8.26 -14.98 2.36
CA SER A 102 -8.64 -16.39 2.32
C SER A 102 -9.70 -16.77 3.37
N LEU A 103 -9.81 -15.98 4.44
CA LEU A 103 -10.87 -16.12 5.44
C LEU A 103 -12.23 -15.59 4.96
N CYS A 104 -12.32 -15.05 3.75
CA CYS A 104 -13.55 -14.49 3.22
C CYS A 104 -14.35 -15.58 2.48
N HIS A 105 -15.52 -15.91 3.02
CA HIS A 105 -16.35 -17.02 2.57
C HIS A 105 -17.67 -16.50 2.04
N CYS A 106 -18.22 -17.11 1.00
CA CYS A 106 -19.57 -16.84 0.50
C CYS A 106 -20.41 -18.11 0.61
N ASN A 107 -21.64 -17.98 1.08
CA ASN A 107 -22.58 -19.09 1.12
C ASN A 107 -23.36 -19.23 -0.21
N GLU A 108 -24.15 -20.29 -0.34
CA GLU A 108 -24.94 -20.59 -1.55
C GLU A 108 -25.97 -19.49 -1.92
N GLN A 109 -26.38 -18.65 -0.96
CA GLN A 109 -27.26 -17.52 -1.21
C GLN A 109 -26.49 -16.23 -1.59
N GLY A 110 -25.18 -16.36 -1.88
CA GLY A 110 -24.31 -15.25 -2.25
C GLY A 110 -23.93 -14.34 -1.09
N ARG A 111 -24.28 -14.68 0.16
CA ARG A 111 -23.90 -13.92 1.35
C ARG A 111 -22.46 -14.23 1.71
N CYS A 112 -21.63 -13.20 1.72
CA CYS A 112 -20.24 -13.30 2.09
C CYS A 112 -19.96 -12.72 3.48
N THR A 113 -18.97 -13.33 4.11
CA THR A 113 -18.39 -12.92 5.38
C THR A 113 -16.89 -12.83 5.19
N CYS A 114 -16.32 -11.69 5.55
CA CYS A 114 -14.88 -11.44 5.55
C CYS A 114 -14.51 -10.83 6.90
N PRO A 115 -13.29 -10.95 7.43
CA PRO A 115 -12.93 -10.32 8.71
C PRO A 115 -13.11 -8.80 8.70
N TYR A 116 -12.81 -8.17 7.56
CA TYR A 116 -12.93 -6.74 7.33
C TYR A 116 -13.65 -6.45 6.01
N ASP A 117 -14.31 -5.30 5.93
CA ASP A 117 -15.05 -4.85 4.74
C ASP A 117 -14.19 -3.89 3.89
N VAL A 118 -13.29 -3.14 4.52
CA VAL A 118 -12.40 -2.16 3.88
C VAL A 118 -10.96 -2.41 4.31
N PHE A 119 -10.05 -2.50 3.34
CA PHE A 119 -8.61 -2.63 3.54
C PHE A 119 -7.92 -1.36 3.04
N ILE A 120 -7.13 -0.72 3.88
CA ILE A 120 -6.29 0.42 3.52
C ILE A 120 -4.83 -0.01 3.62
N LEU A 121 -4.14 -0.04 2.49
CA LEU A 121 -2.71 -0.31 2.40
C LEU A 121 -1.99 1.01 2.13
N ASP A 122 -1.57 1.64 3.21
CA ASP A 122 -0.99 2.98 3.20
C ASP A 122 0.51 2.94 2.91
N GLU A 123 0.97 3.75 1.96
CA GLU A 123 2.33 3.79 1.40
C GLU A 123 2.80 2.45 0.79
N ALA A 124 1.86 1.55 0.49
CA ALA A 124 2.16 0.25 -0.10
C ALA A 124 2.84 0.38 -1.47
N ILE A 125 2.39 1.31 -2.32
CA ILE A 125 2.92 1.44 -3.69
C ILE A 125 4.43 1.71 -3.67
N VAL A 126 4.82 2.77 -2.95
CA VAL A 126 6.23 3.18 -2.85
C VAL A 126 7.07 2.16 -2.10
N CYS A 127 6.49 1.49 -1.09
CA CYS A 127 7.15 0.40 -0.38
C CYS A 127 7.54 -0.74 -1.32
N CYS A 128 6.58 -1.21 -2.12
CA CYS A 128 6.78 -2.30 -3.05
C CYS A 128 7.76 -1.92 -4.17
N THR A 129 7.72 -0.67 -4.64
CA THR A 129 8.72 -0.14 -5.59
C THR A 129 10.12 -0.17 -4.97
N ILE A 130 10.32 0.43 -3.79
CA ILE A 130 11.65 0.57 -3.17
C ILE A 130 12.23 -0.78 -2.76
N ILE A 131 11.42 -1.72 -2.26
CA ILE A 131 11.94 -3.05 -1.89
C ILE A 131 12.21 -3.91 -3.14
N GLY A 132 11.47 -3.69 -4.23
CA GLY A 132 11.77 -4.29 -5.53
C GLY A 132 13.08 -3.80 -6.15
N MET A 133 13.60 -2.64 -5.74
CA MET A 133 14.92 -2.15 -6.17
C MET A 133 16.01 -3.02 -5.55
N SER A 134 16.70 -3.80 -6.37
CA SER A 134 17.92 -4.50 -5.97
C SER A 134 19.06 -3.49 -5.76
N GLU A 135 20.14 -3.86 -5.07
CA GLU A 135 21.36 -3.03 -4.96
C GLU A 135 21.88 -2.55 -6.32
N LYS A 136 21.59 -3.27 -7.40
CA LYS A 136 22.01 -2.95 -8.76
C LYS A 136 21.21 -1.81 -9.40
N ASP A 137 19.99 -1.54 -8.91
CA ASP A 137 19.10 -0.49 -9.44
C ASP A 137 19.38 0.89 -8.81
N VAL A 138 20.24 0.95 -7.79
CA VAL A 138 20.60 2.17 -7.03
C VAL A 138 21.95 2.76 -7.50
N LEU A 139 22.57 2.23 -8.54
CA LEU A 139 23.82 2.79 -9.09
C LEU A 139 23.58 4.19 -9.67
N LYS A 140 24.33 5.15 -9.12
CA LYS A 140 24.19 6.60 -9.32
C LYS A 140 24.70 7.02 -10.70
N ASP A 141 24.30 8.22 -11.14
CA ASP A 141 24.67 8.95 -12.37
C ASP A 141 26.19 9.01 -12.71
N SER A 142 27.08 8.53 -11.85
CA SER A 142 28.52 8.41 -12.10
C SER A 142 28.95 7.17 -12.90
N ASP A 143 28.09 6.17 -13.07
CA ASP A 143 28.46 4.89 -13.71
C ASP A 143 28.11 4.79 -15.21
N ILE A 144 27.38 5.77 -15.76
CA ILE A 144 26.89 5.79 -17.17
C ILE A 144 28.03 5.94 -18.20
N ASN A 145 29.23 6.39 -17.79
CA ASN A 145 30.33 6.67 -18.74
C ASN A 145 31.35 5.54 -18.94
N LYS A 146 31.10 4.30 -18.49
CA LYS A 146 32.18 3.28 -18.48
C LYS A 146 31.98 1.95 -19.18
N VAL A 147 30.80 1.54 -19.63
CA VAL A 147 30.69 0.20 -20.24
C VAL A 147 29.89 0.24 -21.53
N GLY A 148 30.63 0.31 -22.63
CA GLY A 148 30.11 -0.10 -23.92
C GLY A 148 30.08 -1.63 -24.04
N VAL A 149 29.36 -2.05 -25.08
CA VAL A 149 29.41 -3.32 -25.83
C VAL A 149 28.14 -4.19 -25.76
N GLN A 150 27.69 -4.48 -26.98
CA GLN A 150 26.64 -5.36 -27.50
C GLN A 150 26.80 -6.85 -27.15
N HIS A 151 25.68 -7.59 -26.99
CA HIS A 151 25.24 -8.66 -27.92
C HIS A 151 23.99 -9.43 -27.42
N GLU A 152 23.23 -9.94 -28.38
CA GLU A 152 22.00 -10.75 -28.33
C GLU A 152 22.17 -12.11 -27.62
N ILE A 153 21.25 -12.48 -26.71
CA ILE A 153 21.05 -13.85 -26.18
C ILE A 153 19.55 -14.07 -25.87
N ASP A 154 19.09 -15.29 -26.16
CA ASP A 154 17.71 -15.82 -26.29
C ASP A 154 16.67 -15.63 -25.14
N ASP A 155 15.42 -15.59 -25.60
CA ASP A 155 14.13 -15.13 -25.01
C ASP A 155 13.58 -15.79 -23.72
N GLU A 156 14.27 -16.74 -23.08
CA GLU A 156 13.77 -17.37 -21.83
C GLU A 156 14.53 -16.95 -20.57
N ILE A 157 15.83 -16.64 -20.69
CA ILE A 157 16.66 -16.20 -19.57
C ILE A 157 16.32 -14.76 -19.20
N GLN A 158 15.98 -13.93 -20.20
CA GLN A 158 15.58 -12.54 -19.97
C GLN A 158 14.20 -12.46 -19.29
N LYS A 159 13.26 -13.36 -19.61
CA LYS A 159 11.99 -13.49 -18.89
C LYS A 159 12.18 -13.89 -17.42
N LYS A 160 13.09 -14.82 -17.14
CA LYS A 160 13.37 -15.27 -15.78
C LYS A 160 14.13 -14.22 -14.96
N GLN A 161 15.03 -13.46 -15.59
CA GLN A 161 15.70 -12.31 -14.98
C GLN A 161 14.77 -11.11 -14.74
N ILE A 162 13.76 -10.90 -15.61
CA ILE A 162 12.71 -9.91 -15.38
C ILE A 162 11.76 -10.36 -14.25
N LEU A 163 11.47 -11.67 -14.13
CA LEU A 163 10.60 -12.21 -13.07
C LEU A 163 11.25 -12.23 -11.67
N GLU A 164 12.59 -12.31 -11.60
CA GLU A 164 13.32 -12.27 -10.32
C GLU A 164 13.66 -10.83 -9.86
N GLN A 165 13.30 -9.81 -10.64
CA GLN A 165 13.56 -8.39 -10.34
C GLN A 165 12.31 -7.61 -9.87
N SER A 166 11.19 -8.26 -9.53
CA SER A 166 9.92 -7.55 -9.31
C SER A 166 8.98 -8.13 -8.23
N GLY A 167 9.53 -8.85 -7.23
CA GLY A 167 8.72 -9.67 -6.32
C GLY A 167 7.53 -8.98 -5.63
N ILE A 168 7.58 -7.66 -5.39
CA ILE A 168 6.63 -7.01 -4.47
C ILE A 168 5.60 -6.11 -5.19
N GLU A 169 5.94 -5.54 -6.35
CA GLU A 169 4.89 -4.92 -7.19
C GLU A 169 3.94 -5.99 -7.76
N LEU A 170 4.48 -7.17 -8.05
CA LEU A 170 3.69 -8.36 -8.37
C LEU A 170 2.72 -8.73 -7.25
N ASP A 171 3.13 -8.58 -5.98
CA ASP A 171 2.26 -8.85 -4.84
C ASP A 171 1.08 -7.88 -4.76
N LEU A 172 1.24 -6.59 -5.09
CA LEU A 172 0.11 -5.65 -5.11
C LEU A 172 -0.87 -5.95 -6.24
N LEU A 173 -0.36 -6.25 -7.44
CA LEU A 173 -1.21 -6.68 -8.56
C LEU A 173 -1.91 -8.00 -8.25
N GLU A 174 -1.22 -8.93 -7.58
CA GLU A 174 -1.82 -10.16 -7.10
C GLU A 174 -2.91 -9.89 -6.07
N LEU A 175 -2.66 -9.04 -5.08
CA LEU A 175 -3.65 -8.65 -4.08
C LEU A 175 -4.91 -8.10 -4.72
N ILE A 176 -4.79 -7.21 -5.72
CA ILE A 176 -5.95 -6.70 -6.49
C ILE A 176 -6.70 -7.85 -7.15
N ARG A 177 -5.98 -8.79 -7.77
CA ARG A 177 -6.53 -9.95 -8.48
C ARG A 177 -7.26 -10.92 -7.54
N ILE A 178 -6.70 -11.21 -6.36
CA ILE A 178 -7.24 -12.21 -5.43
C ILE A 178 -8.24 -11.63 -4.43
N LYS A 179 -8.33 -10.29 -4.34
CA LYS A 179 -9.25 -9.58 -3.45
C LYS A 179 -10.67 -10.15 -3.53
N PRO A 180 -11.32 -10.47 -2.40
CA PRO A 180 -12.73 -10.88 -2.40
C PRO A 180 -13.62 -9.81 -3.04
N LYS A 181 -14.61 -10.25 -3.84
CA LYS A 181 -15.45 -9.34 -4.65
C LYS A 181 -16.19 -8.26 -3.85
N HIS A 182 -16.48 -8.51 -2.57
CA HIS A 182 -17.24 -7.63 -1.69
C HIS A 182 -16.35 -6.78 -0.76
N VAL A 183 -15.03 -6.84 -0.92
CA VAL A 183 -14.06 -6.08 -0.12
C VAL A 183 -13.63 -4.83 -0.88
N GLU A 184 -13.64 -3.68 -0.21
CA GLU A 184 -13.03 -2.45 -0.73
C GLU A 184 -11.52 -2.45 -0.42
N LEU A 185 -10.69 -2.15 -1.40
CA LEU A 185 -9.23 -2.06 -1.24
C LEU A 185 -8.76 -0.66 -1.64
N ILE A 186 -8.06 0.01 -0.74
CA ILE A 186 -7.51 1.34 -0.96
C ILE A 186 -5.99 1.25 -0.85
N LEU A 187 -5.30 1.61 -1.93
CA LEU A 187 -3.85 1.62 -2.03
C LEU A 187 -3.37 3.07 -2.05
N THR A 188 -2.32 3.38 -1.30
CA THR A 188 -1.68 4.70 -1.35
C THR A 188 -0.18 4.60 -1.59
N GLY A 189 0.39 5.67 -2.13
CA GLY A 189 1.83 5.82 -2.28
C GLY A 189 2.22 6.49 -3.60
N ARG A 190 3.50 6.84 -3.73
CA ARG A 190 4.03 7.47 -4.95
C ARG A 190 4.46 6.41 -5.96
N GLY A 191 4.54 6.80 -7.23
CA GLY A 191 5.15 5.96 -8.27
C GLY A 191 4.31 4.78 -8.71
N ALA A 192 2.98 4.91 -8.74
CA ALA A 192 2.13 3.84 -9.27
C ALA A 192 2.45 3.57 -10.74
N SER A 193 2.70 2.30 -11.09
CA SER A 193 2.91 1.89 -12.47
C SER A 193 1.61 1.93 -13.27
N ASN A 194 1.75 1.92 -14.60
CA ASN A 194 0.60 1.81 -15.50
C ASN A 194 -0.21 0.52 -15.24
N GLN A 195 0.46 -0.58 -14.87
CA GLN A 195 -0.22 -1.84 -14.56
C GLN A 195 -1.11 -1.72 -13.33
N LEU A 196 -0.63 -1.06 -12.27
CA LEU A 196 -1.45 -0.80 -11.07
C LEU A 196 -2.60 0.16 -11.36
N ILE A 197 -2.37 1.17 -12.19
CA ILE A 197 -3.40 2.12 -12.64
C ILE A 197 -4.49 1.37 -13.41
N GLU A 198 -4.13 0.54 -14.38
CA GLU A 198 -5.05 -0.25 -15.21
C GLU A 198 -5.83 -1.29 -14.40
N ALA A 199 -5.21 -1.88 -13.37
CA ALA A 199 -5.85 -2.86 -12.49
C ALA A 199 -6.80 -2.23 -11.45
N SER A 200 -6.75 -0.92 -11.24
CA SER A 200 -7.56 -0.21 -10.23
C SER A 200 -8.86 0.31 -10.82
N ASP A 201 -9.95 0.23 -10.06
CA ASP A 201 -11.26 0.71 -10.51
C ASP A 201 -11.38 2.25 -10.41
N LEU A 202 -10.65 2.87 -9.48
CA LEU A 202 -10.58 4.32 -9.31
C LEU A 202 -9.14 4.73 -9.06
N VAL A 203 -8.67 5.75 -9.79
CA VAL A 203 -7.34 6.32 -9.59
C VAL A 203 -7.46 7.82 -9.37
N THR A 204 -6.85 8.30 -8.28
CA THR A 204 -6.70 9.73 -8.01
C THR A 204 -5.21 10.06 -7.92
N GLU A 205 -4.76 10.93 -8.81
CA GLU A 205 -3.43 11.53 -8.72
C GLU A 205 -3.50 12.84 -7.92
N MET A 206 -2.84 12.85 -6.76
CA MET A 206 -2.64 14.06 -5.98
C MET A 206 -1.48 14.85 -6.58
N CYS A 207 -1.79 15.91 -7.33
CA CYS A 207 -0.78 16.79 -7.92
C CYS A 207 -0.37 17.89 -6.93
N GLU A 208 0.94 18.10 -6.75
CA GLU A 208 1.42 19.21 -5.93
C GLU A 208 1.33 20.52 -6.71
N VAL A 209 0.31 21.33 -6.44
CA VAL A 209 0.21 22.70 -7.00
C VAL A 209 1.08 23.67 -6.20
N LYS A 210 1.08 23.55 -4.87
CA LYS A 210 1.90 24.36 -3.95
C LYS A 210 2.04 23.65 -2.61
N HIS A 211 3.22 23.71 -2.00
CA HIS A 211 3.45 23.20 -0.66
C HIS A 211 4.27 24.20 0.16
N TYR A 212 3.85 24.51 1.40
CA TYR A 212 4.53 25.50 2.26
C TYR A 212 5.95 25.09 2.66
N TYR A 213 6.25 23.78 2.67
CA TYR A 213 7.65 23.34 2.78
C TYR A 213 8.50 23.90 1.62
N ASN A 214 8.00 23.82 0.39
CA ASN A 214 8.74 24.26 -0.79
C ASN A 214 8.83 25.79 -0.87
N THR A 215 7.76 26.50 -0.50
CA THR A 215 7.71 27.97 -0.65
C THR A 215 8.17 28.75 0.58
N GLN A 216 8.04 28.19 1.78
CA GLN A 216 8.29 28.88 3.05
C GLN A 216 9.22 28.10 3.99
N LYS A 217 9.68 26.89 3.61
CA LYS A 217 10.51 26.01 4.45
C LYS A 217 9.88 25.66 5.80
N VAL A 218 8.54 25.70 5.87
CA VAL A 218 7.79 25.26 7.05
C VAL A 218 7.96 23.76 7.20
N THR A 219 8.52 23.35 8.34
CA THR A 219 8.76 21.94 8.70
C THR A 219 7.47 21.23 9.09
N ALA A 220 7.55 19.90 9.24
CA ALA A 220 6.43 19.06 9.63
C ALA A 220 5.88 19.42 11.02
N ARG A 221 4.55 19.47 11.15
CA ARG A 221 3.83 19.86 12.37
C ARG A 221 2.99 18.70 12.90
N ILE A 222 2.96 18.55 14.22
CA ILE A 222 2.15 17.53 14.91
C ILE A 222 0.67 17.77 14.62
N GLY A 223 -0.05 16.69 14.30
CA GLY A 223 -1.47 16.70 13.93
C GLY A 223 -1.74 17.14 12.49
N ILE A 224 -0.71 17.51 11.72
CA ILE A 224 -0.85 17.97 10.32
C ILE A 224 0.02 17.17 9.35
N GLU A 225 1.27 16.87 9.72
CA GLU A 225 2.21 16.00 8.98
C GLU A 225 2.64 14.74 9.75
N ILE A 226 2.61 14.80 11.08
CA ILE A 226 3.10 13.78 12.01
C ILE A 226 2.03 13.49 13.05
#